data_AF-A0A7K6Y252-F1
#
_entry.id   AF-A0A7K6Y252-F1
#
_cell.length_a   1.000
_cell.length_b   1.000
_cell.length_c   1.000
_cell.angle_alpha   90.00
_cell.angle_beta   90.00
_cell.angle_gamma   90.00
#
_symmetry.space_group_name_H-M   'P 1'
#
loop_
_entity.id
_entity.type
_entity.pdbx_description
1 polymer ?
#
loop_
_entity_poly.entity_id
_entity_poly.type
_entity_poly.pdbx_seq_one_letter_code
_entity_poly.pdbx_strand_id
1 'polypeptide(L)'
;GSRSHPQPPQHHPNHCCSTHGCCDRPLKSTSPLPGPEFWCSIAYFEQDVQVGEIFKVPSSCPTVVVDGYVDPSGGARFCLGQLSNVQRCAASER
;
A
#
# COMPACT_ATOMS: atom_id res chain seq x y z
N GLY A 1 -38.78 -9.19 13.09
CA GLY A 1 -37.66 -10.12 13.19
C GLY A 1 -36.55 -9.62 12.30
N SER A 2 -35.59 -8.90 12.87
CA SER A 2 -34.54 -8.20 12.13
C SER A 2 -33.38 -9.15 11.85
N ARG A 3 -33.03 -9.32 10.57
CA ARG A 3 -31.91 -10.14 10.12
C ARG A 3 -30.59 -9.47 10.49
N SER A 4 -29.81 -10.12 11.34
CA SER A 4 -28.45 -9.74 11.71
C SER A 4 -27.50 -10.05 10.56
N HIS A 5 -26.99 -9.02 9.89
CA HIS A 5 -25.82 -9.15 9.01
C HIS A 5 -24.56 -9.28 9.88
N PRO A 6 -23.60 -10.19 9.58
CA PRO A 6 -22.33 -10.21 10.27
C PRO A 6 -21.49 -9.01 9.81
N GLN A 7 -21.19 -8.12 10.76
CA GLN A 7 -20.27 -7.01 10.58
C GLN A 7 -18.84 -7.55 10.37
N PRO A 8 -18.10 -7.15 9.31
CA PRO A 8 -16.70 -7.50 9.20
C PRO A 8 -15.90 -6.89 10.36
N PRO A 9 -14.86 -7.56 10.86
CA PRO A 9 -14.11 -7.08 12.01
C PRO A 9 -13.54 -5.69 11.72
N GLN A 10 -13.97 -4.71 12.51
CA GLN A 10 -13.43 -3.35 12.47
C GLN A 10 -12.01 -3.35 13.04
N HIS A 11 -11.04 -3.67 12.19
CA HIS A 11 -9.64 -3.38 12.48
C HIS A 11 -9.43 -1.87 12.40
N HIS A 12 -9.29 -1.28 13.58
CA HIS A 12 -8.95 0.13 13.77
C HIS A 12 -7.54 0.35 13.22
N PRO A 13 -7.30 1.28 12.28
CA PRO A 13 -5.95 1.59 11.80
C PRO A 13 -5.31 2.64 12.72
N ASN A 14 -5.02 2.25 13.96
CA ASN A 14 -4.17 3.03 14.87
C ASN A 14 -3.04 2.17 15.45
N HIS A 15 -2.57 1.19 14.69
CA HIS A 15 -1.40 0.39 15.06
C HIS A 15 -0.36 0.45 13.95
N CYS A 16 0.25 1.64 13.81
CA CYS A 16 1.65 1.63 13.40
C CYS A 16 2.49 1.31 14.64
N CYS A 17 3.38 0.34 14.47
CA CYS A 17 4.40 -0.13 15.40
C CYS A 17 3.92 -1.06 16.55
N SER A 18 4.68 -2.14 16.77
CA SER A 18 4.58 -3.12 17.87
C SER A 18 3.71 -4.38 17.67
N THR A 19 3.95 -5.13 16.59
CA THR A 19 3.86 -6.61 16.68
C THR A 19 5.22 -7.22 16.38
N HIS A 20 5.97 -7.32 17.47
CA HIS A 20 7.15 -8.13 17.75
C HIS A 20 7.50 -9.23 16.74
N GLY A 21 8.73 -9.20 16.22
CA GLY A 21 9.54 -10.42 16.17
C GLY A 21 10.39 -10.76 14.95
N CYS A 22 10.43 -9.99 13.85
CA CYS A 22 11.20 -10.42 12.68
C CYS A 22 11.86 -9.33 11.81
N CYS A 23 12.24 -8.17 12.36
CA CYS A 23 12.94 -7.13 11.57
C CYS A 23 14.23 -6.57 12.16
N ASP A 24 14.70 -7.07 13.31
CA ASP A 24 15.93 -6.59 13.96
C ASP A 24 17.19 -7.39 13.58
N ARG A 25 17.30 -7.88 12.34
CA ARG A 25 18.62 -8.28 11.84
C ARG A 25 19.11 -7.19 10.90
N PRO A 26 20.17 -6.44 11.26
CA PRO A 26 20.81 -5.53 10.32
C PRO A 26 21.24 -6.37 9.11
N LEU A 27 20.55 -6.19 7.99
CA LEU A 27 21.01 -6.71 6.72
C LEU A 27 22.30 -5.95 6.43
N LYS A 28 23.45 -6.60 6.64
CA LYS A 28 24.73 -6.06 6.21
C LYS A 28 24.62 -5.84 4.70
N SER A 29 24.70 -4.57 4.28
CA SER A 29 24.82 -4.22 2.87
C SER A 29 25.98 -5.01 2.28
N THR A 30 25.72 -5.71 1.18
CA THR A 30 26.76 -6.38 0.38
C THR A 30 27.55 -5.39 -0.46
N SER A 31 27.14 -4.12 -0.50
CA SER A 31 27.77 -3.05 -1.26
C SER A 31 28.39 -1.99 -0.34
N PRO A 32 29.55 -1.40 -0.73
CA PRO A 32 30.17 -0.30 0.00
C PRO A 32 29.50 1.06 -0.25
N LEU A 33 28.45 1.11 -1.09
CA LEU A 33 27.73 2.34 -1.41
C LEU A 33 26.64 2.63 -0.37
N PRO A 34 26.28 3.91 -0.16
CA PRO A 34 25.07 4.27 0.56
C PRO A 34 23.84 3.54 -0.01
N GLY A 35 22.94 3.09 0.86
CA GLY A 35 21.69 2.45 0.44
C GLY A 35 20.80 3.40 -0.36
N PRO A 36 19.84 2.88 -1.14
CA PRO A 36 18.93 3.70 -1.91
C PRO A 36 17.99 4.49 -1.00
N GLU A 37 17.52 5.66 -1.45
CA GLU A 37 16.50 6.45 -0.74
C GLU A 37 15.15 5.73 -0.67
N PHE A 38 14.82 4.99 -1.74
CA PHE A 38 13.62 4.18 -1.86
C PHE A 38 14.01 2.75 -2.21
N TRP A 39 13.48 1.76 -1.49
CA TRP A 39 13.82 0.35 -1.72
C TRP A 39 12.99 -0.30 -2.82
N CYS A 40 11.81 0.28 -3.12
CA CYS A 40 11.02 -0.08 -4.29
C CYS A 40 10.16 1.09 -4.78
N SER A 41 9.62 0.90 -5.99
CA SER A 41 8.68 1.80 -6.65
C SER A 41 7.55 0.98 -7.26
N ILE A 42 6.31 1.44 -7.10
CA ILE A 42 5.10 0.71 -7.50
C ILE A 42 4.34 1.57 -8.50
N ALA A 43 4.05 1.01 -9.67
CA ALA A 43 3.17 1.60 -10.67
C ALA A 43 1.90 0.76 -10.75
N TYR A 44 0.73 1.40 -10.67
CA TYR A 44 -0.56 0.74 -10.80
C TYR A 44 -1.12 0.92 -12.20
N PHE A 45 -1.66 -0.16 -12.75
CA PHE A 45 -2.27 -0.18 -14.07
C PHE A 45 -3.67 -0.77 -13.98
N GLU A 46 -4.61 -0.13 -14.68
CA GLU A 46 -5.89 -0.73 -15.04
C GLU A 46 -5.78 -1.16 -16.51
N GLN A 47 -5.69 -2.48 -16.75
CA GLN A 47 -5.36 -3.05 -18.07
C GLN A 47 -4.01 -2.51 -18.57
N ASP A 48 -3.96 -1.84 -19.71
CA ASP A 48 -2.75 -1.27 -20.30
C ASP A 48 -2.52 0.21 -19.93
N VAL A 49 -3.40 0.79 -19.09
CA VAL A 49 -3.35 2.21 -18.71
C VAL A 49 -2.76 2.35 -17.32
N GLN A 50 -1.68 3.12 -17.20
CA GLN A 50 -1.16 3.52 -15.89
C GLN A 50 -2.14 4.47 -15.20
N VAL A 51 -2.52 4.16 -13.97
CA VAL A 51 -3.47 4.95 -13.19
C VAL A 51 -2.76 5.51 -11.95
N GLY A 52 -2.74 6.83 -11.85
CA GLY A 52 -2.07 7.55 -10.77
C GLY A 52 -0.55 7.69 -10.95
N GLU A 53 0.10 8.23 -9.94
CA GLU A 53 1.56 8.42 -9.90
C GLU A 53 2.29 7.15 -9.42
N ILE A 54 3.59 7.07 -9.71
CA ILE A 54 4.44 6.00 -9.17
C ILE A 54 4.61 6.20 -7.66
N PHE A 55 4.21 5.22 -6.87
CA PHE A 55 4.39 5.22 -5.43
C PHE A 55 5.78 4.73 -5.06
N LYS A 56 6.61 5.61 -4.47
CA LYS A 56 7.98 5.27 -4.04
C LYS A 56 7.98 4.95 -2.55
N VAL A 57 8.51 3.79 -2.17
CA VAL A 57 8.54 3.36 -0.76
C VAL A 57 9.89 3.73 -0.13
N PRO A 58 9.92 4.63 0.87
CA PRO A 58 11.17 5.04 1.51
C PRO A 58 11.88 3.85 2.16
N SER A 59 13.21 3.82 2.11
CA SER A 59 14.01 2.79 2.78
C SER A 59 13.86 2.78 4.30
N SER A 60 13.32 3.85 4.90
CA SER A 60 12.91 3.89 6.31
C SER A 60 11.65 3.07 6.62
N CYS A 61 10.88 2.69 5.60
CA CYS A 61 9.67 1.87 5.71
C CYS A 61 9.96 0.47 5.15
N PRO A 62 10.33 -0.51 5.98
CA PRO A 62 10.74 -1.85 5.52
C PRO A 62 9.58 -2.69 4.97
N THR A 63 8.35 -2.19 5.07
CA THR A 63 7.14 -2.85 4.59
C THR A 63 6.23 -1.80 3.97
N VAL A 64 5.50 -2.18 2.94
CA VAL A 64 4.47 -1.37 2.30
C VAL A 64 3.18 -2.18 2.21
N VAL A 65 2.04 -1.52 2.45
CA VAL A 65 0.70 -2.09 2.28
C VAL A 65 0.08 -1.52 1.01
N VAL A 66 -0.45 -2.36 0.13
CA VAL A 66 -1.20 -1.96 -1.06
C VAL A 66 -2.62 -2.50 -0.92
N ASP A 67 -3.63 -1.62 -0.93
CA ASP A 67 -5.02 -2.01 -0.75
C ASP A 67 -6.00 -1.14 -1.56
N GLY A 68 -7.28 -1.54 -1.61
CA GLY A 68 -8.34 -0.86 -2.35
C GLY A 68 -9.12 0.19 -1.55
N TYR A 69 -8.67 0.56 -0.35
CA TYR A 69 -9.35 1.58 0.45
C TYR A 69 -9.03 3.00 -0.06
N VAL A 70 -9.59 4.01 0.61
CA VAL A 70 -9.55 5.41 0.22
C VAL A 70 -8.83 6.30 1.24
N ASP A 71 -7.88 5.77 2.00
CA ASP A 71 -7.21 6.52 3.07
C ASP A 71 -6.00 7.33 2.52
N PRO A 72 -5.97 8.67 2.66
CA PRO A 72 -4.89 9.51 2.13
C PRO A 72 -3.66 9.61 3.05
N SER A 73 -3.60 8.82 4.13
CA SER A 73 -2.63 8.98 5.23
C SER A 73 -1.15 9.06 4.84
N GLY A 74 -0.76 8.60 3.64
CA GLY A 74 0.60 8.71 3.13
C GLY A 74 1.61 7.88 3.93
N GLY A 75 2.80 7.65 3.37
CA GLY A 75 3.86 6.86 4.00
C GLY A 75 4.01 5.46 3.39
N ALA A 76 3.85 4.41 4.20
CA ALA A 76 4.04 3.02 3.80
C ALA A 76 2.76 2.33 3.28
N ARG A 77 1.74 3.09 2.89
CA ARG A 77 0.44 2.57 2.44
C ARG A 77 0.02 3.21 1.13
N PHE A 78 -0.19 2.38 0.12
CA PHE A 78 -0.64 2.79 -1.21
C PHE A 78 -2.10 2.37 -1.42
N CYS A 79 -3.01 3.34 -1.34
CA CYS A 79 -4.44 3.16 -1.45
C CYS A 79 -4.91 3.37 -2.90
N LEU A 80 -5.32 2.29 -3.57
CA LEU A 80 -5.75 2.34 -4.98
C LEU A 80 -7.15 2.92 -5.15
N GLY A 81 -7.99 2.87 -4.11
CA GLY A 81 -9.38 3.33 -4.17
C GLY A 81 -9.52 4.84 -4.36
N GLN A 82 -8.50 5.63 -4.03
CA GLN A 82 -8.50 7.09 -4.27
C GLN A 82 -8.09 7.47 -5.69
N LEU A 83 -7.48 6.56 -6.45
CA LEU A 83 -6.95 6.89 -7.77
C LEU A 83 -8.10 7.02 -8.76
N SER A 84 -8.30 8.23 -9.27
CA SER A 84 -9.27 8.47 -10.35
C SER A 84 -8.64 8.12 -11.69
N ASN A 85 -9.20 7.15 -12.40
CA ASN A 85 -8.91 6.91 -13.80
C ASN A 85 -10.04 7.47 -14.67
N VAL A 86 -9.79 8.58 -15.38
CA VAL A 86 -10.76 9.20 -16.30
C VAL A 86 -11.13 8.25 -17.45
N GLN A 87 -10.31 7.24 -17.74
CA GLN A 87 -10.54 6.24 -18.78
C GLN A 87 -11.30 5.01 -18.31
N ARG A 88 -11.89 5.00 -17.10
CA ARG A 88 -12.88 3.98 -16.73
C ARG A 88 -14.14 4.14 -17.58
N CYS A 89 -14.13 3.55 -18.78
CA CYS A 89 -15.34 3.16 -19.48
C CYS A 89 -15.87 1.86 -18.85
N ALA A 90 -17.20 1.71 -18.83
CA ALA A 90 -18.00 0.70 -18.11
C ALA A 90 -17.66 -0.81 -18.31
N ALA A 91 -16.53 -1.16 -18.93
CA ALA A 91 -16.06 -2.53 -19.12
C ALA A 91 -15.35 -3.13 -17.90
N SER A 92 -14.91 -2.32 -16.93
CA SER A 92 -14.23 -2.82 -15.72
C SER A 92 -15.19 -3.21 -14.57
N GLU A 93 -16.47 -2.84 -14.67
CA GLU A 93 -17.55 -3.31 -13.78
C GLU A 93 -18.26 -4.51 -14.43
N ARG A 94 -17.66 -5.69 -14.38
CA ARG A 94 -18.35 -6.96 -14.65
C ARG A 94 -17.90 -8.03 -13.67
#